data_AF-A0A7K0Y6W5-F1
#
_entry.id   AF-A0A7K0Y6W5-F1
#
_cell.length_a   1.000
_cell.length_b   1.000
_cell.length_c   1.000
_cell.angle_alpha   90.00
_cell.angle_beta   90.00
_cell.angle_gamma   90.00
#
_symmetry.space_group_name_H-M   'P 1'
#
loop_
_entity.id
_entity.type
_entity.pdbx_description
1 polymer ?
#
loop_
_entity_poly.entity_id
_entity_poly.type
_entity_poly.pdbx_seq_one_letter_code
_entity_poly.pdbx_strand_id
1 'polypeptide(L)'
;YEEDMLDLLVNAGEILIGQHTPFSAGNFVIGCPASLPTSGFAHVSSGITVDAFLKKTAIAKATESALRRMSPSIVALSDHEGFSAHGNAIRRRFG
;
A
#
# COMPACT_ATOMS: atom_id res chain seq x y z
N TYR A 1 -17.92 -25.40 -3.03
CA TYR A 1 -18.96 -24.51 -2.46
C TYR A 1 -18.36 -23.47 -1.53
N GLU A 2 -17.66 -23.86 -0.46
CA GLU A 2 -17.08 -22.87 0.47
C GLU A 2 -16.05 -21.96 -0.21
N GLU A 3 -15.08 -22.55 -0.91
CA GLU A 3 -14.10 -21.80 -1.71
C GLU A 3 -14.80 -20.89 -2.75
N ASP A 4 -15.77 -21.43 -3.49
CA ASP A 4 -16.56 -20.65 -4.47
C ASP A 4 -17.28 -19.46 -3.83
N MET A 5 -17.71 -19.57 -2.56
CA MET A 5 -18.37 -18.48 -1.84
C MET A 5 -17.38 -17.45 -1.32
N LEU A 6 -16.19 -17.88 -0.88
CA LEU A 6 -15.12 -16.97 -0.44
C LEU A 6 -14.63 -16.10 -1.59
N ASP A 7 -14.58 -16.63 -2.82
CA ASP A 7 -14.20 -15.89 -4.02
C ASP A 7 -15.19 -14.75 -4.37
N LEU A 8 -16.41 -14.79 -3.84
CA LEU A 8 -17.41 -13.73 -4.02
C LEU A 8 -17.27 -12.59 -3.00
N LEU A 9 -16.50 -12.78 -1.93
CA LEU A 9 -16.36 -11.79 -0.85
C LEU A 9 -15.28 -10.77 -1.22
N VAL A 10 -15.69 -9.52 -1.40
CA VAL A 10 -14.78 -8.41 -1.77
C VAL A 10 -14.33 -7.62 -0.54
N ASN A 11 -15.25 -7.32 0.40
CA ASN A 11 -14.98 -6.46 1.56
C ASN A 11 -15.53 -7.09 2.84
N ALA A 12 -14.64 -7.54 3.73
CA ALA A 12 -14.99 -8.07 5.04
C ALA A 12 -13.87 -7.73 6.04
N GLY A 13 -14.22 -7.31 7.25
CA GLY A 13 -13.24 -7.09 8.31
C GLY A 13 -12.64 -8.41 8.81
N GLU A 14 -13.49 -9.43 8.95
CA GLU A 14 -13.13 -10.79 9.34
C GLU A 14 -14.15 -11.76 8.73
N ILE A 15 -13.70 -12.97 8.38
CA ILE A 15 -14.54 -14.04 7.84
C ILE A 15 -14.38 -15.25 8.75
N LEU A 16 -15.47 -15.69 9.38
CA LEU A 16 -15.50 -16.85 10.27
C LEU A 16 -16.33 -17.96 9.62
N ILE A 17 -15.74 -19.14 9.45
CA ILE A 17 -16.29 -20.19 8.59
C ILE A 17 -16.73 -21.40 9.44
N GLY A 18 -17.97 -21.85 9.23
CA GLY A 18 -18.50 -23.07 9.84
C GLY A 18 -18.95 -22.92 11.30
N GLN A 19 -19.69 -23.92 11.79
CA GLN A 19 -20.33 -23.91 13.12
C GLN A 19 -19.33 -23.98 14.29
N HIS A 20 -18.08 -24.34 14.01
CA HIS A 20 -17.03 -24.49 15.02
C HIS A 20 -16.08 -23.28 15.11
N THR A 21 -16.38 -22.20 14.39
CA THR A 21 -15.61 -20.95 14.40
C THR A 21 -16.45 -19.80 14.96
N PRO A 22 -16.84 -19.83 16.26
CA PRO A 22 -17.66 -18.78 16.84
C PRO A 22 -16.86 -17.47 16.95
N PHE A 23 -17.56 -16.34 16.85
CA PHE A 23 -16.97 -15.01 17.00
C PHE A 23 -16.17 -14.82 18.29
N SER A 24 -16.58 -15.46 19.39
CA SER A 24 -15.82 -15.44 20.63
C SER A 24 -14.43 -16.08 20.48
N ALA A 25 -14.27 -17.13 19.68
CA ALA A 25 -12.95 -17.70 19.40
C ALA A 25 -12.09 -16.71 18.59
N GLY A 26 -12.69 -16.06 17.58
CA GLY A 26 -12.12 -14.95 16.80
C GLY A 26 -11.53 -13.85 17.68
N ASN A 27 -12.35 -13.33 18.59
CA ASN A 27 -11.97 -12.20 19.43
C ASN A 27 -10.88 -12.49 20.46
N PHE A 28 -10.73 -13.74 20.91
CA PHE A 28 -9.94 -14.04 22.10
C PHE A 28 -8.74 -14.94 21.87
N VAL A 29 -8.86 -16.02 21.09
CA VAL A 29 -7.86 -17.11 21.16
C VAL A 29 -7.38 -17.61 19.80
N ILE A 30 -8.21 -17.56 18.76
CA ILE A 30 -7.86 -18.19 17.47
C ILE A 30 -6.70 -17.48 16.75
N GLY A 31 -6.40 -16.23 17.13
CA GLY A 31 -5.25 -15.45 16.65
C GLY A 31 -5.56 -14.44 15.55
N CYS A 32 -6.81 -14.38 15.07
CA CYS A 32 -7.27 -13.34 14.18
C CYS A 32 -7.36 -11.98 14.90
N PRO A 33 -7.16 -10.85 14.18
CA PRO A 33 -7.24 -9.53 14.80
C PRO A 33 -8.68 -9.18 15.19
N ALA A 34 -8.90 -8.83 16.46
CA ALA A 34 -10.22 -8.42 16.95
C ALA A 34 -10.50 -6.91 16.76
N SER A 35 -9.49 -6.11 16.41
CA SER A 35 -9.68 -4.69 16.08
C SER A 35 -9.91 -4.56 14.58
N LEU A 36 -11.17 -4.44 14.21
CA LEU A 36 -11.66 -4.52 12.83
C LEU A 36 -12.29 -3.20 12.37
N PRO A 37 -12.26 -2.89 11.06
CA PRO A 37 -12.96 -1.75 10.50
C PRO A 37 -14.47 -1.95 10.58
N THR A 38 -15.19 -0.94 11.09
CA THR A 38 -16.66 -0.92 11.20
C THR A 38 -17.24 0.14 10.24
N SER A 39 -18.57 0.33 10.22
CA SER A 39 -19.23 1.39 9.43
C SER A 39 -18.84 1.42 7.93
N GLY A 40 -18.61 0.25 7.33
CA GLY A 40 -18.25 0.10 5.91
C GLY A 40 -16.76 0.27 5.60
N PHE A 41 -15.90 0.55 6.58
CA PHE A 41 -14.47 0.79 6.32
C PHE A 41 -13.68 -0.43 5.84
N ALA A 42 -14.26 -1.63 5.83
CA ALA A 42 -13.68 -2.80 5.17
C ALA A 42 -13.43 -2.57 3.67
N HIS A 43 -14.06 -1.55 3.06
CA HIS A 43 -13.78 -1.11 1.69
C HIS A 43 -12.39 -0.50 1.48
N VAL A 44 -11.77 0.06 2.52
CA VAL A 44 -10.55 0.87 2.41
C VAL A 44 -9.53 0.58 3.52
N SER A 45 -9.84 -0.31 4.45
CA SER A 45 -9.03 -0.61 5.62
C SER A 45 -9.13 -2.08 6.01
N SER A 46 -8.07 -2.59 6.63
CA SER A 46 -8.00 -3.96 7.17
C SER A 46 -8.11 -3.94 8.69
N GLY A 47 -8.30 -5.11 9.29
CA GLY A 47 -8.07 -5.28 10.73
C GLY A 47 -6.63 -4.95 11.12
N ILE A 48 -6.41 -4.61 12.40
CA ILE A 48 -5.08 -4.26 12.90
C ILE A 48 -4.21 -5.51 12.96
N THR A 49 -3.24 -5.62 12.04
CA THR A 49 -2.21 -6.66 12.01
C THR A 49 -0.83 -6.06 12.33
N VAL A 50 0.23 -6.88 12.31
CA VAL A 50 1.61 -6.41 12.48
C VAL A 50 1.98 -5.28 11.52
N ASP A 51 1.43 -5.30 10.30
CA ASP A 51 1.68 -4.28 9.27
C ASP A 51 1.31 -2.86 9.73
N ALA A 52 0.31 -2.72 10.61
CA ALA A 52 -0.09 -1.43 11.17
C ALA A 52 1.01 -0.78 12.05
N PHE A 53 1.96 -1.59 12.54
CA PHE A 53 3.06 -1.15 13.39
C PHE A 53 4.39 -1.05 12.63
N LEU A 54 4.43 -1.44 11.36
CA LEU A 54 5.61 -1.32 10.51
C LEU A 54 5.61 0.01 9.76
N LYS A 55 6.81 0.56 9.53
CA LYS A 55 7.03 1.69 8.62
C LYS A 55 7.67 1.15 7.35
N LYS A 56 7.01 1.38 6.19
CA LYS A 56 7.54 0.99 4.88
C LYS A 56 8.28 2.20 4.27
N THR A 57 9.56 2.05 4.00
CA THR A 57 10.41 3.11 3.41
C THR A 57 11.04 2.62 2.12
N ALA A 58 10.82 3.32 1.01
CA ALA A 58 11.47 3.03 -0.26
C ALA A 58 12.90 3.60 -0.28
N ILE A 59 13.85 2.80 -0.77
CA ILE A 59 15.24 3.22 -0.97
C ILE A 59 15.56 3.14 -2.46
N ALA A 60 16.08 4.23 -3.02
CA ALA A 60 16.48 4.29 -4.41
C ALA A 60 17.93 4.80 -4.54
N LYS A 61 18.67 4.23 -5.50
CA LYS A 61 20.01 4.65 -5.88
C LYS A 61 20.14 4.60 -7.40
N ALA A 62 20.69 5.66 -7.98
CA ALA A 62 20.99 5.73 -9.41
C ALA A 62 22.49 5.92 -9.61
N THR A 63 23.03 5.31 -10.68
CA THR A 63 24.35 5.70 -11.20
C THR A 63 24.21 7.02 -11.98
N GLU A 64 25.33 7.69 -12.21
CA GLU A 64 25.35 8.88 -13.07
C GLU A 64 24.81 8.57 -14.47
N SER A 65 25.19 7.43 -15.07
CA SER A 65 24.71 7.03 -16.40
C SER A 65 23.19 6.81 -16.43
N ALA A 66 22.61 6.24 -15.38
CA ALA A 66 21.16 6.11 -15.25
C ALA A 66 20.49 7.49 -15.12
N LEU A 67 21.05 8.37 -14.28
CA LEU A 67 20.51 9.72 -14.13
C LEU A 67 20.58 10.51 -15.43
N ARG A 68 21.69 10.43 -16.18
CA ARG A 68 21.84 11.06 -17.51
C ARG A 68 20.78 10.58 -18.50
N ARG A 69 20.43 9.29 -18.50
CA ARG A 69 19.35 8.76 -19.36
C ARG A 69 17.98 9.30 -18.96
N MET A 70 17.73 9.53 -17.67
CA MET A 70 16.46 10.08 -17.17
C MET A 70 16.37 11.61 -17.31
N SER A 71 17.50 12.32 -17.39
CA SER A 71 17.57 13.77 -17.40
C SER A 71 16.63 14.46 -18.39
N PRO A 72 16.52 14.04 -19.67
CA PRO A 72 15.63 14.72 -20.62
C PRO A 72 14.16 14.64 -20.19
N SER A 73 13.71 13.48 -19.70
CA SER A 73 12.34 13.30 -19.22
C SER A 73 12.07 14.12 -17.96
N ILE A 74 13.00 14.14 -17.00
CA ILE A 74 12.85 14.92 -15.76
C ILE A 74 12.75 16.41 -16.09
N VAL A 75 13.60 16.92 -16.99
CA VAL A 75 13.57 18.32 -17.41
C VAL A 75 12.26 18.65 -18.12
N ALA A 76 11.86 17.85 -19.12
CA ALA A 76 10.64 18.08 -19.88
C ALA A 76 9.38 18.09 -18.98
N LEU A 77 9.27 17.13 -18.06
CA LEU A 77 8.16 17.09 -17.10
C LEU A 77 8.18 18.28 -16.16
N SER A 78 9.35 18.63 -15.60
CA SER A 78 9.47 19.76 -14.69
C SER A 78 9.15 21.10 -15.33
N ASP A 79 9.45 21.27 -16.62
CA ASP A 79 9.12 22.48 -17.38
C ASP A 79 7.62 22.52 -17.69
N HIS A 80 7.03 21.39 -18.06
CA HIS A 80 5.59 21.27 -18.31
C HIS A 80 4.75 21.55 -17.06
N GLU A 81 5.17 21.04 -15.90
CA GLU A 81 4.50 21.22 -14.62
C GLU A 81 4.78 22.59 -13.97
N GLY A 82 5.72 23.39 -14.51
CA GLY A 82 6.12 24.67 -13.94
C GLY A 82 7.00 24.57 -12.69
N PHE A 83 7.55 23.38 -12.39
CA PHE A 83 8.42 23.13 -11.24
C PHE A 83 9.90 23.32 -11.55
N SER A 84 10.27 24.56 -11.89
CA SER A 84 11.62 24.92 -12.34
C SER A 84 12.76 24.44 -11.43
N ALA A 85 12.55 24.38 -10.11
CA ALA A 85 13.56 23.88 -9.16
C ALA A 85 13.95 22.40 -9.41
N HIS A 86 13.01 21.55 -9.83
CA HIS A 86 13.26 20.13 -10.10
C HIS A 86 14.11 19.97 -11.37
N GLY A 87 13.76 20.67 -12.45
CA GLY A 87 14.56 20.69 -13.68
C GLY A 87 15.93 21.30 -13.46
N ASN A 88 16.01 22.37 -12.69
CA ASN A 88 17.27 23.04 -12.36
C ASN A 88 18.21 22.13 -11.56
N ALA A 89 17.70 21.23 -10.72
CA ALA A 89 18.53 20.23 -10.05
C ALA A 89 19.25 19.32 -11.07
N ILE A 90 18.62 19.00 -12.20
CA ILE A 90 19.25 18.23 -13.28
C ILE A 90 20.17 19.09 -14.13
N ARG A 91 19.72 20.29 -14.55
CA ARG A 91 20.53 21.23 -15.34
C ARG A 91 21.84 21.59 -14.65
N ARG A 92 21.84 21.79 -13.32
CA ARG A 92 23.08 22.07 -12.57
C ARG A 92 24.07 20.90 -12.52
N ARG A 93 23.64 19.67 -12.84
CA ARG A 93 24.50 18.48 -12.85
C ARG A 93 25.08 18.18 -14.24
N PHE A 94 24.34 18.48 -15.31
CA PHE A 94 24.68 18.05 -16.68
C PHE A 94 24.55 19.11 -17.77
N GLY A 95 23.98 20.27 -17.44
CA GLY A 95 23.88 21.43 -18.34
C GLY A 95 25.10 22.33 -18.27
#